data_AF-A0A852TJ67-F1
#
_entry.id   AF-A0A852TJ67-F1
#
_cell.length_a   1.000
_cell.length_b   1.000
_cell.length_c   1.000
_cell.angle_alpha   90.00
_cell.angle_beta   90.00
_cell.angle_gamma   90.00
#
_symmetry.space_group_name_H-M   'P 1'
#
loop_
_entity.id
_entity.type
_entity.pdbx_description
1 polymer ?
#
loop_
_entity_poly.entity_id
_entity_poly.type
_entity_poly.pdbx_seq_one_letter_code
_entity_poly.pdbx_strand_id
1 'polypeptide(L)'
;MGKKKKSKSKKKQFWGLPKEVRMEQAKSWLEKYDGEHSIKAYSKFFGLNLKNALKELELVGAKISTQEREYTKELIKKRKQEKERKKEKRRIAKAQYEFEDYDDTFAFIAGYTAGGVPFGMTYEEMEEDIK
;
A
#
# COMPACT_ATOMS: atom_id res chain seq x y z
N MET A 1 -36.29 9.73 5.05
CA MET A 1 -35.04 10.51 5.13
C MET A 1 -34.22 10.29 3.85
N GLY A 2 -34.15 11.29 2.97
CA GLY A 2 -33.44 11.16 1.69
C GLY A 2 -31.92 11.12 1.88
N LYS A 3 -31.25 10.12 1.28
CA LYS A 3 -29.78 10.05 1.27
C LYS A 3 -29.24 11.29 0.55
N LYS A 4 -28.55 12.18 1.28
CA LYS A 4 -27.82 13.32 0.69
C LYS A 4 -26.85 12.79 -0.37
N LYS A 5 -27.05 13.18 -1.64
CA LYS A 5 -26.07 12.93 -2.71
C LYS A 5 -24.74 13.58 -2.31
N LYS A 6 -23.68 12.79 -2.17
CA LYS A 6 -22.32 13.31 -1.99
C LYS A 6 -22.01 14.22 -3.18
N SER A 7 -21.62 15.47 -2.94
CA SER A 7 -21.20 16.34 -4.04
C SER A 7 -20.04 15.66 -4.76
N LYS A 8 -20.05 15.66 -6.10
CA LYS A 8 -18.86 15.28 -6.86
C LYS A 8 -17.78 16.28 -6.46
N SER A 9 -16.83 15.85 -5.64
CA SER A 9 -15.63 16.63 -5.32
C SER A 9 -15.12 17.19 -6.64
N LYS A 10 -15.00 18.52 -6.75
CA LYS A 10 -14.37 19.16 -7.92
C LYS A 10 -13.09 18.37 -8.17
N LYS A 11 -13.03 17.61 -9.28
CA LYS A 11 -11.84 16.83 -9.64
C LYS A 11 -10.69 17.81 -9.49
N LYS A 12 -9.77 17.51 -8.57
CA LYS A 12 -8.68 18.41 -8.21
C LYS A 12 -8.00 18.80 -9.51
N GLN A 13 -8.17 20.05 -9.90
CA GLN A 13 -8.05 20.51 -11.30
C GLN A 13 -6.67 20.22 -11.91
N PHE A 14 -5.67 20.01 -11.06
CA PHE A 14 -4.27 19.79 -11.42
C PHE A 14 -3.82 18.32 -11.30
N TRP A 15 -4.74 17.39 -11.01
CA TRP A 15 -4.42 15.97 -10.92
C TRP A 15 -4.29 15.34 -12.30
N GLY A 16 -3.19 14.61 -12.51
CA GLY A 16 -2.93 13.90 -13.77
C GLY A 16 -2.31 14.77 -14.86
N LEU A 17 -1.89 16.01 -14.56
CA LEU A 17 -1.13 16.83 -15.49
C LEU A 17 0.23 16.20 -15.82
N PRO A 18 0.81 16.42 -17.01
CA PRO A 18 2.19 16.07 -17.32
C PRO A 18 3.18 16.77 -16.38
N LYS A 19 4.37 16.19 -16.20
CA LYS A 19 5.38 16.71 -15.24
C LYS A 19 5.85 18.11 -15.64
N GLU A 20 6.01 18.34 -16.94
CA GLU A 20 6.50 19.57 -17.53
C GLU A 20 5.56 20.73 -17.18
N VAL A 21 4.26 20.52 -17.41
CA VAL A 21 3.19 21.48 -17.09
C VAL A 21 3.14 21.78 -15.59
N ARG A 22 3.32 20.76 -14.74
CA ARG A 22 3.36 20.96 -13.29
C ARG A 22 4.57 21.80 -12.86
N MET A 23 5.75 21.55 -13.42
CA MET A 23 6.96 22.30 -13.07
C MET A 23 6.89 23.76 -13.50
N GLU A 24 6.24 24.05 -14.63
CA GLU A 24 5.96 25.43 -15.04
C GLU A 24 5.01 26.12 -14.05
N GLN A 25 3.90 25.46 -13.72
CA GLN A 25 2.95 25.97 -12.73
C GLN A 25 3.51 26.02 -11.31
N ALA A 26 4.54 25.22 -10.98
CA ALA A 26 5.17 25.18 -9.68
C ALA A 26 5.78 26.53 -9.31
N LYS A 27 6.39 27.23 -10.27
CA LYS A 27 6.96 28.56 -10.05
C LYS A 27 5.87 29.57 -9.67
N SER A 28 4.82 29.65 -10.48
CA SER A 28 3.67 30.52 -10.20
C SER A 28 2.91 30.13 -8.92
N TRP A 29 2.93 28.84 -8.56
CA TRP A 29 2.35 28.36 -7.31
C TRP A 29 3.20 28.79 -6.11
N LEU A 30 4.53 28.68 -6.19
CA LEU A 30 5.46 29.10 -5.14
C LEU A 30 5.39 30.60 -4.88
N GLU A 31 5.25 31.42 -5.92
CA GLU A 31 5.06 32.87 -5.76
C GLU A 31 3.79 33.23 -4.99
N LYS A 32 2.73 32.42 -5.13
CA LYS A 32 1.43 32.65 -4.48
C LYS A 32 1.30 31.98 -3.12
N TYR A 33 2.20 31.05 -2.80
CA TYR A 33 2.07 30.20 -1.63
C TYR A 33 2.92 30.72 -0.47
N ASP A 34 2.26 31.23 0.55
CA ASP A 34 2.87 31.77 1.79
C ASP A 34 2.59 30.88 3.02
N GLY A 35 2.22 29.62 2.79
CA GLY A 35 1.83 28.70 3.86
C GLY A 35 3.00 27.89 4.43
N GLU A 36 2.78 27.31 5.60
CA GLU A 36 3.67 26.30 6.17
C GLU A 36 3.49 24.93 5.49
N HIS A 37 4.59 24.17 5.43
CA HIS A 37 4.66 22.83 4.85
C HIS A 37 4.46 22.78 3.32
N SER A 38 5.30 23.53 2.59
CA SER A 38 5.30 23.64 1.13
C SER A 38 5.25 22.30 0.42
N ILE A 39 5.98 21.28 0.90
CA ILE A 39 5.98 19.94 0.28
C ILE A 39 4.59 19.29 0.34
N LYS A 40 3.94 19.38 1.51
CA LYS A 40 2.63 18.78 1.75
C LYS A 40 1.53 19.51 0.99
N ALA A 41 1.61 20.84 0.94
CA ALA A 41 0.66 21.66 0.18
C ALA A 41 0.79 21.42 -1.32
N TYR A 42 2.02 21.43 -1.86
CA TYR A 42 2.30 21.13 -3.27
C TYR A 42 1.80 19.73 -3.67
N SER A 43 2.10 18.72 -2.83
CA SER A 43 1.60 17.35 -3.00
C SER A 43 0.06 17.30 -3.11
N LYS A 44 -0.65 18.03 -2.27
CA LYS A 44 -2.13 18.07 -2.29
C LYS A 44 -2.68 18.78 -3.53
N PHE A 45 -2.07 19.90 -3.90
CA PHE A 45 -2.49 20.74 -5.02
C PHE A 45 -2.39 19.97 -6.35
N PHE A 46 -1.23 19.39 -6.61
CA PHE A 46 -0.94 18.66 -7.86
C PHE A 46 -1.25 17.15 -7.82
N GLY A 47 -1.61 16.61 -6.65
CA GLY A 47 -1.95 15.19 -6.53
C GLY A 47 -0.77 14.24 -6.55
N LEU A 48 0.37 14.70 -6.06
CA LEU A 48 1.60 13.94 -6.02
C LEU A 48 1.76 13.22 -4.68
N ASN A 49 2.56 12.17 -4.67
CA ASN A 49 3.08 11.65 -3.41
C ASN A 49 4.17 12.61 -2.86
N LEU A 50 4.44 12.54 -1.56
CA LEU A 50 5.39 13.42 -0.88
C LEU A 50 6.81 13.32 -1.46
N LYS A 51 7.22 12.13 -1.93
CA LYS A 51 8.54 11.92 -2.53
C LYS A 51 8.70 12.68 -3.85
N ASN A 52 7.68 12.63 -4.70
CA ASN A 52 7.66 13.32 -5.99
C ASN A 52 7.50 14.84 -5.80
N ALA A 53 6.65 15.26 -4.86
CA ALA A 53 6.52 16.67 -4.49
C ALA A 53 7.85 17.27 -4.03
N LEU A 54 8.56 16.58 -3.12
CA LEU A 54 9.88 17.01 -2.66
C LEU A 54 10.86 17.15 -3.84
N LYS A 55 10.94 16.14 -4.72
CA LYS A 55 11.83 16.17 -5.89
C LYS A 55 11.51 17.31 -6.86
N GLU A 56 10.23 17.54 -7.16
CA GLU A 56 9.83 18.63 -8.06
C GLU A 56 10.16 20.00 -7.46
N LEU A 57 9.89 20.19 -6.16
CA LEU A 57 10.23 21.44 -5.48
C LEU A 57 11.75 21.67 -5.41
N GLU A 58 12.55 20.62 -5.22
CA GLU A 58 14.03 20.70 -5.28
C GLU A 58 14.50 21.09 -6.69
N LEU A 59 13.91 20.53 -7.75
CA LEU A 59 14.24 20.87 -9.14
C LEU A 59 13.87 22.30 -9.51
N VAL A 60 12.75 22.80 -8.98
CA VAL A 60 12.29 24.18 -9.21
C VAL A 60 13.11 25.19 -8.39
N GLY A 61 13.93 24.72 -7.43
CA GLY A 61 14.75 25.58 -6.58
C GLY A 61 13.98 26.23 -5.44
N ALA A 62 12.90 25.60 -4.96
CA ALA A 62 12.10 26.13 -3.86
C ALA A 62 12.92 26.21 -2.57
N LYS A 63 12.75 27.32 -1.83
CA LYS A 63 13.35 27.49 -0.49
C LYS A 63 12.61 26.65 0.54
N ILE A 64 12.96 25.36 0.61
CA ILE A 64 12.39 24.42 1.59
C ILE A 64 13.34 24.31 2.79
N SER A 65 12.80 24.48 4.00
CA SER A 65 13.52 24.28 5.26
C SER A 65 14.10 22.87 5.38
N THR A 66 15.32 22.75 5.90
CA THR A 66 15.99 21.46 6.14
C THR A 66 15.14 20.55 7.03
N GLN A 67 14.51 21.11 8.07
CA GLN A 67 13.64 20.37 8.98
C GLN A 67 12.44 19.74 8.25
N GLU A 68 11.80 20.49 7.33
CA GLU A 68 10.67 19.97 6.56
C GLU A 68 11.10 18.83 5.63
N ARG A 69 12.29 18.94 5.02
CA ARG A 69 12.85 17.89 4.17
C ARG A 69 13.10 16.62 4.97
N GLU A 70 13.76 16.73 6.11
CA GLU A 70 14.06 15.59 6.98
C GLU A 70 12.80 14.94 7.51
N TYR A 71 11.86 15.73 8.03
CA TYR A 71 10.55 15.25 8.46
C TYR A 71 9.84 14.48 7.34
N THR A 72 9.85 15.02 6.12
CA THR A 72 9.24 14.36 4.95
C THR A 72 9.94 13.04 4.62
N LYS A 73 11.28 13.00 4.65
CA LYS A 73 12.06 11.78 4.41
C LYS A 73 11.75 10.70 5.45
N GLU A 74 11.70 11.07 6.72
CA GLU A 74 11.33 10.15 7.81
C GLU A 74 9.90 9.64 7.66
N LEU A 75 8.96 10.49 7.28
CA LEU A 75 7.58 10.08 7.03
C LEU A 75 7.48 9.08 5.86
N ILE A 76 8.23 9.30 4.78
CA ILE A 76 8.31 8.37 3.64
C ILE A 76 8.89 7.03 4.09
N LYS A 77 9.97 7.05 4.89
CA LYS A 77 10.62 5.85 5.43
C LYS A 77 9.69 5.04 6.32
N LYS A 78 9.01 5.68 7.27
CA LYS A 78 8.02 5.05 8.16
C LYS A 78 6.89 4.38 7.37
N ARG A 79 6.32 5.08 6.38
CA ARG A 79 5.27 4.51 5.50
C ARG A 79 5.75 3.30 4.70
N LYS A 80 7.01 3.33 4.21
CA LYS A 80 7.60 2.19 3.52
C LYS A 80 7.72 0.98 4.47
N GLN A 81 8.29 1.18 5.66
CA GLN A 81 8.43 0.12 6.67
C GLN A 81 7.09 -0.48 7.08
N GLU A 82 6.07 0.36 7.30
CA GLU A 82 4.73 -0.11 7.65
C GLU A 82 4.11 -0.97 6.53
N LYS A 83 4.28 -0.56 5.27
CA LYS A 83 3.80 -1.31 4.11
C LYS A 83 4.47 -2.67 4.02
N GLU A 84 5.79 -2.74 4.21
CA GLU A 84 6.52 -4.02 4.21
C GLU A 84 6.08 -4.91 5.37
N ARG A 85 5.95 -4.37 6.59
CA ARG A 85 5.44 -5.12 7.75
C ARG A 85 4.03 -5.68 7.50
N LYS A 86 3.15 -4.90 6.86
CA LYS A 86 1.80 -5.36 6.52
C LYS A 86 1.82 -6.44 5.44
N LYS A 87 2.72 -6.34 4.47
CA LYS A 87 2.92 -7.38 3.45
C LYS A 87 3.43 -8.67 4.07
N GLU A 88 4.37 -8.57 5.01
CA GLU A 88 4.90 -9.72 5.74
C GLU A 88 3.82 -10.42 6.56
N LYS A 89 3.04 -9.66 7.36
CA LYS A 89 1.92 -10.23 8.13
C LYS A 89 0.92 -10.96 7.24
N ARG A 90 0.63 -10.42 6.04
CA ARG A 90 -0.26 -11.09 5.07
C ARG A 90 0.34 -12.36 4.50
N ARG A 91 1.66 -12.39 4.28
CA ARG A 91 2.37 -13.58 3.81
C ARG A 91 2.35 -14.68 4.86
N ILE A 92 2.65 -14.34 6.12
CA ILE A 92 2.60 -15.29 7.25
C ILE A 92 1.18 -15.83 7.44
N ALA A 93 0.17 -14.96 7.48
CA ALA A 93 -1.22 -15.39 7.63
C ALA A 93 -1.68 -16.31 6.48
N LYS A 94 -1.24 -16.04 5.24
CA LYS A 94 -1.52 -16.93 4.11
C LYS A 94 -0.85 -18.30 4.28
N ALA A 95 0.41 -18.31 4.71
CA ALA A 95 1.14 -19.56 4.94
C ALA A 95 0.55 -20.39 6.09
N GLN A 96 0.08 -19.73 7.16
CA GLN A 96 -0.61 -20.41 8.26
C GLN A 96 -1.93 -21.03 7.81
N TYR A 97 -2.73 -20.29 7.03
CA TYR A 97 -3.97 -20.82 6.47
C TYR A 97 -3.72 -22.01 5.53
N GLU A 98 -2.68 -21.94 4.69
CA GLU A 98 -2.28 -23.05 3.83
C GLU A 98 -1.79 -24.26 4.63
N PHE A 99 -1.23 -24.07 5.83
CA PHE A 99 -0.82 -25.15 6.74
C PHE A 99 -1.99 -25.76 7.53
N GLU A 100 -2.98 -24.95 7.92
CA GLU A 100 -4.20 -25.41 8.62
C GLU A 100 -5.12 -26.27 7.74
N ASP A 101 -5.03 -26.17 6.41
CA ASP A 101 -5.75 -27.03 5.46
C ASP A 101 -5.09 -28.43 5.29
N TYR A 102 -3.91 -28.67 5.88
CA TYR A 102 -3.34 -30.02 5.98
C TYR A 102 -3.93 -30.70 7.22
N ASP A 103 -4.83 -31.66 7.00
CA ASP A 103 -5.28 -32.57 8.05
C ASP A 103 -4.12 -33.53 8.39
N ASP A 104 -3.51 -33.37 9.57
CA ASP A 104 -2.45 -34.24 10.11
C ASP A 104 -2.89 -35.71 10.27
N THR A 105 -4.16 -36.03 10.00
CA THR A 105 -4.72 -37.39 10.06
C THR A 105 -4.39 -38.23 8.82
N PHE A 106 -4.33 -37.64 7.62
CA PHE A 106 -4.21 -38.39 6.36
C PHE A 106 -2.92 -38.04 5.61
N ALA A 107 -2.14 -39.06 5.26
CA ALA A 107 -0.99 -38.93 4.36
C ALA A 107 -1.42 -38.74 2.89
N PHE A 108 -2.57 -39.32 2.50
CA PHE A 108 -3.16 -39.16 1.18
C PHE A 108 -4.69 -39.32 1.23
N ILE A 109 -5.45 -38.29 0.84
CA ILE A 109 -6.92 -38.36 0.73
C ILE A 109 -7.30 -38.90 -0.66
N ALA A 110 -7.89 -40.10 -0.69
CA ALA A 110 -8.33 -40.76 -1.92
C ALA A 110 -9.65 -40.17 -2.46
N GLY A 111 -10.45 -39.54 -1.58
CA GLY A 111 -11.66 -38.84 -1.97
C GLY A 111 -12.50 -38.38 -0.78
N TYR A 112 -13.68 -37.87 -1.08
CA TYR A 112 -14.69 -37.47 -0.10
C TYR A 112 -15.95 -38.32 -0.29
N THR A 113 -16.54 -38.76 0.83
CA THR A 113 -17.83 -39.45 0.83
C THR A 113 -18.96 -38.48 0.47
N ALA A 114 -20.16 -39.00 0.15
CA ALA A 114 -21.33 -38.17 -0.17
C ALA A 114 -21.74 -37.17 0.94
N GLY A 115 -21.32 -37.41 2.19
CA GLY A 115 -21.50 -36.51 3.33
C GLY A 115 -20.36 -35.51 3.55
N GLY A 116 -19.35 -35.46 2.67
CA GLY A 116 -18.21 -34.55 2.77
C GLY A 116 -17.11 -34.99 3.75
N VAL A 117 -17.19 -36.22 4.29
CA VAL A 117 -16.13 -36.77 5.15
C VAL A 117 -14.99 -37.29 4.27
N PRO A 118 -13.73 -36.84 4.47
CA PRO A 118 -12.56 -37.34 3.73
C PRO A 118 -12.26 -38.79 4.12
N PHE A 119 -11.79 -39.58 3.15
CA PHE A 119 -11.21 -40.90 3.41
C PHE A 119 -9.95 -41.09 2.56
N GLY A 120 -8.99 -41.82 3.10
CA GLY A 120 -7.67 -41.90 2.53
C GLY A 120 -6.74 -42.78 3.36
N MET A 121 -5.46 -42.81 2.96
CA MET A 121 -4.39 -43.46 3.69
C MET A 121 -3.88 -42.52 4.78
N THR A 122 -3.85 -43.01 6.01
CA THR A 122 -3.28 -42.30 7.17
C THR A 122 -1.76 -42.42 7.20
N TYR A 123 -1.10 -41.55 7.97
CA TYR A 123 0.36 -41.66 8.17
C TYR A 123 0.75 -42.95 8.86
N GLU A 124 -0.06 -43.44 9.81
CA GLU A 124 0.17 -44.71 10.51
C GLU A 124 0.14 -45.90 9.54
N GLU A 125 -0.86 -45.96 8.66
CA GLU A 125 -0.96 -47.03 7.64
C GLU A 125 0.20 -46.99 6.63
N MET A 126 0.64 -45.80 6.22
CA MET A 126 1.78 -45.66 5.31
C MET A 126 3.10 -46.14 5.93
N GLU A 127 3.31 -45.92 7.23
CA GLU A 127 4.52 -46.38 7.93
C GLU A 127 4.55 -47.90 8.15
N GLU A 128 3.39 -48.54 8.30
CA GLU A 128 3.28 -50.01 8.41
C GLU A 128 3.60 -50.72 7.08
N ASP A 129 3.23 -50.14 5.94
CA ASP A 129 3.49 -50.71 4.60
C ASP A 129 4.95 -50.62 4.15
N ILE A 130 5.77 -49.76 4.79
CA ILE A 130 7.20 -49.57 4.47
C ILE A 130 8.11 -50.53 5.28
N LYS A 131 7.54 -51.33 6.19
CA LYS A 131 8.26 -52.29 7.04
C LYS A 131 8.34 -53.70 6.45
#